data_AF-A0A522DET4-F1
#
_entry.id   AF-A0A522DET4-F1
#
_cell.length_a   1.000
_cell.length_b   1.000
_cell.length_c   1.000
_cell.angle_alpha   90.00
_cell.angle_beta   90.00
_cell.angle_gamma   90.00
#
_symmetry.space_group_name_H-M   'P 1'
#
loop_
_entity.id
_entity.type
_entity.pdbx_description
1 polymer ?
#
loop_
_entity_poly.entity_id
_entity_poly.type
_entity_poly.pdbx_seq_one_letter_code
_entity_poly.pdbx_strand_id
1 'polypeptide(L)'
;MMTLSQIYQLAIEMGIHADPRGEDGVKKMLARRKAEYDELSISKKEEYDLEDLRNPYSDSRVLLGDPGRKVDKVLAGIDITSAEVVLADVLNQKHKKTIDLLLAHHPVGAPYAALHEVMDLQADLMAKYGVPINIAEGLMHDRISEVQRVISPRNHNQAVDAARLLHLAVMCTHTITDNLIYDFLEKLFAKKQAETVGDVVKVLKEIPE
;
A
#
# COMPACT_ATOMS: atom_id res chain seq x y z
N MET A 1 -17.47 -11.04 11.88
CA MET A 1 -16.34 -10.12 12.11
C MET A 1 -15.03 -10.82 11.83
N MET A 2 -14.24 -10.24 10.94
CA MET A 2 -12.86 -10.66 10.66
C MET A 2 -11.93 -10.15 11.76
N THR A 3 -10.77 -10.80 11.93
CA THR A 3 -9.67 -10.22 12.72
C THR A 3 -8.86 -9.23 11.89
N LEU A 4 -8.08 -8.37 12.55
CA LEU A 4 -7.14 -7.47 11.88
C LEU A 4 -6.22 -8.22 10.92
N SER A 5 -5.68 -9.36 11.33
CA SER A 5 -4.84 -10.22 10.48
C SER A 5 -5.59 -10.77 9.26
N GLN A 6 -6.86 -11.19 9.42
CA GLN A 6 -7.68 -11.67 8.31
C GLN A 6 -7.99 -10.56 7.31
N ILE A 7 -8.24 -9.33 7.77
CA ILE A 7 -8.47 -8.18 6.89
C ILE A 7 -7.20 -7.86 6.10
N TYR A 8 -6.05 -7.84 6.77
CA TYR A 8 -4.78 -7.57 6.12
C TYR A 8 -4.39 -8.64 5.08
N GLN A 9 -4.58 -9.92 5.41
CA GLN A 9 -4.36 -11.02 4.48
C GLN A 9 -5.27 -10.92 3.24
N LEU A 10 -6.56 -10.62 3.45
CA LEU A 10 -7.50 -10.38 2.36
C LEU A 10 -7.06 -9.19 1.48
N ALA A 11 -6.59 -8.10 2.09
CA ALA A 11 -6.12 -6.93 1.35
C ALA A 11 -4.92 -7.29 0.45
N ILE A 12 -3.94 -8.04 0.97
CA ILE A 12 -2.80 -8.51 0.17
C ILE A 12 -3.28 -9.39 -0.99
N GLU A 13 -4.15 -10.37 -0.73
CA GLU A 13 -4.70 -11.25 -1.76
C GLU A 13 -5.40 -10.45 -2.88
N MET A 14 -6.25 -9.50 -2.50
CA MET A 14 -6.93 -8.61 -3.44
C MET A 14 -5.93 -7.77 -4.26
N GLY A 15 -4.91 -7.21 -3.61
CA GLY A 15 -3.86 -6.46 -4.29
C GLY A 15 -3.09 -7.32 -5.29
N ILE A 16 -2.74 -8.56 -4.93
CA ILE A 16 -2.04 -9.52 -5.81
C ILE A 16 -2.90 -9.89 -7.02
N HIS A 17 -4.19 -10.13 -6.83
CA HIS A 17 -5.11 -10.45 -7.93
C HIS A 17 -5.28 -9.29 -8.92
N ALA A 18 -5.18 -8.04 -8.44
CA ALA A 18 -5.29 -6.84 -9.26
C ALA A 18 -3.94 -6.28 -9.73
N ASP A 19 -2.82 -6.93 -9.39
CA ASP A 19 -1.49 -6.42 -9.70
C ASP A 19 -1.26 -6.36 -11.22
N PRO A 20 -0.77 -5.23 -11.77
CA PRO A 20 -0.52 -5.09 -13.21
C PRO A 20 0.46 -6.11 -13.78
N ARG A 21 1.36 -6.66 -12.94
CA ARG A 21 2.35 -7.69 -13.30
C ARG A 21 1.72 -9.09 -13.38
N GLY A 22 0.49 -9.23 -12.90
CA GLY A 22 -0.21 -10.51 -12.73
C GLY A 22 0.37 -11.34 -11.59
N GLU A 23 -0.41 -12.34 -11.14
CA GLU A 23 -0.01 -13.19 -10.02
C GLU A 23 1.34 -13.88 -10.24
N ASP A 24 1.63 -14.33 -11.46
CA ASP A 24 2.88 -15.01 -11.78
C ASP A 24 4.09 -14.07 -11.68
N GLY A 25 3.91 -12.79 -12.04
CA GLY A 25 4.93 -11.76 -11.85
C GLY A 25 5.23 -11.53 -10.38
N VAL A 26 4.18 -11.39 -9.57
CA VAL A 26 4.29 -11.26 -8.11
C VAL A 26 4.96 -12.48 -7.47
N LYS A 27 4.55 -13.70 -7.86
CA LYS A 27 5.14 -14.96 -7.37
C LYS A 27 6.64 -15.03 -7.66
N LYS A 28 7.05 -14.67 -8.88
CA LYS A 28 8.48 -14.62 -9.27
C LYS A 28 9.26 -13.60 -8.43
N MET A 29 8.69 -12.42 -8.20
CA MET A 29 9.30 -11.38 -7.37
C MET A 29 9.51 -11.85 -5.93
N LEU A 30 8.48 -12.44 -5.30
CA LEU A 30 8.57 -12.97 -3.94
C LEU A 30 9.57 -14.13 -3.84
N ALA A 31 9.63 -15.01 -4.85
CA ALA A 31 10.62 -16.08 -4.92
C ALA A 31 12.06 -15.54 -4.99
N ARG A 32 12.29 -14.46 -5.75
CA ARG A 32 13.59 -13.79 -5.81
C ARG A 32 13.97 -13.17 -4.47
N ARG A 33 13.08 -12.41 -3.82
CA ARG A 33 13.30 -11.87 -2.47
C ARG A 33 13.63 -12.97 -1.45
N LYS A 34 12.95 -14.12 -1.55
CA LYS A 34 13.22 -15.26 -0.67
C LYS A 34 14.61 -15.86 -0.88
N ALA A 35 15.04 -16.00 -2.13
CA ALA A 35 16.39 -16.47 -2.46
C ALA A 35 17.45 -15.49 -1.94
N GLU A 36 17.26 -14.19 -2.17
CA GLU A 36 18.13 -13.13 -1.65
C GLU A 36 18.22 -13.17 -0.12
N TYR A 37 17.08 -13.30 0.56
CA TYR A 37 17.02 -13.48 2.01
C TYR A 37 17.81 -14.70 2.47
N ASP A 38 17.68 -15.84 1.79
CA ASP A 38 18.36 -17.08 2.18
C ASP A 38 19.89 -16.98 2.09
N GLU A 39 20.40 -16.16 1.17
CA GLU A 39 21.83 -15.87 0.98
C GLU A 39 22.39 -14.85 1.99
N LEU A 40 21.54 -14.13 2.73
CA LEU A 40 21.98 -13.16 3.72
C LEU A 40 22.76 -13.81 4.88
N SER A 41 23.76 -13.09 5.38
CA SER A 41 24.44 -13.41 6.63
C SER A 41 23.47 -13.39 7.81
N ILE A 42 23.79 -14.11 8.89
CA ILE A 42 22.97 -14.16 10.10
C ILE A 42 22.63 -12.74 10.61
N SER A 43 23.63 -11.87 10.68
CA SER A 43 23.44 -10.47 11.11
C SER A 43 22.45 -9.68 10.24
N LYS A 44 22.46 -9.90 8.92
CA LYS A 44 21.53 -9.22 8.00
C LYS A 44 20.13 -9.82 8.07
N LYS A 45 20.00 -11.11 8.34
CA LYS A 45 18.70 -11.77 8.55
C LYS A 45 17.98 -11.25 9.80
N GLU A 46 18.71 -10.87 10.83
CA GLU A 46 18.15 -10.27 12.06
C GLU A 46 17.50 -8.89 11.81
N GLU A 47 18.01 -8.14 10.84
CA GLU A 47 17.50 -6.82 10.45
C GLU A 47 16.48 -6.88 9.30
N TYR A 48 16.31 -8.05 8.68
CA TYR A 48 15.46 -8.20 7.50
C TYR A 48 13.98 -8.17 7.88
N ASP A 49 13.20 -7.48 7.06
CA ASP A 49 11.76 -7.46 7.22
C ASP A 49 11.10 -8.73 6.66
N LEU A 50 10.75 -9.66 7.54
CA LEU A 50 10.11 -10.91 7.14
C LEU A 50 8.73 -10.72 6.48
N GLU A 51 8.12 -9.55 6.61
CA GLU A 51 6.88 -9.22 5.90
C GLU A 51 7.10 -9.19 4.38
N ASP A 52 8.27 -8.75 3.92
CA ASP A 52 8.59 -8.59 2.49
C ASP A 52 8.65 -9.92 1.72
N LEU A 53 8.72 -11.04 2.45
CA LEU A 53 8.70 -12.40 1.91
C LEU A 53 7.28 -12.87 1.56
N ARG A 54 6.24 -12.19 2.06
CA ARG A 54 4.83 -12.55 1.86
C ARG A 54 3.97 -11.42 1.33
N ASN A 55 4.34 -10.17 1.62
CA ASN A 55 3.67 -8.98 1.12
C ASN A 55 4.55 -8.34 0.04
N PRO A 56 4.07 -8.25 -1.21
CA PRO A 56 4.84 -7.61 -2.27
C PRO A 56 4.89 -6.07 -2.18
N TYR A 57 4.07 -5.46 -1.32
CA TYR A 57 3.87 -4.01 -1.23
C TYR A 57 4.42 -3.43 0.08
N SER A 58 5.63 -2.87 0.04
CA SER A 58 6.30 -2.31 1.23
C SER A 58 5.58 -1.09 1.82
N ASP A 59 4.74 -0.42 1.03
CA ASP A 59 3.94 0.75 1.41
C ASP A 59 2.57 0.42 2.05
N SER A 60 2.28 -0.86 2.28
CA SER A 60 0.99 -1.34 2.78
C SER A 60 1.22 -2.29 3.95
N ARG A 61 0.66 -1.99 5.14
CA ARG A 61 0.96 -2.76 6.36
C ARG A 61 -0.02 -2.57 7.51
N VAL A 62 -0.12 -3.56 8.38
CA VAL A 62 -0.58 -3.34 9.76
C VAL A 62 0.53 -2.65 10.56
N LEU A 63 0.27 -1.43 11.00
CA LEU A 63 1.21 -0.56 11.72
C LEU A 63 1.10 -0.71 13.23
N LEU A 64 -0.13 -0.93 13.71
CA LEU A 64 -0.44 -1.01 15.13
C LEU A 64 -1.71 -1.84 15.36
N GLY A 65 -1.69 -2.70 16.37
CA GLY A 65 -2.86 -3.45 16.82
C GLY A 65 -2.57 -4.93 17.03
N ASP A 66 -3.39 -5.58 17.86
CA ASP A 66 -3.35 -7.03 18.04
C ASP A 66 -3.87 -7.72 16.76
N PRO A 67 -3.09 -8.63 16.12
CA PRO A 67 -3.53 -9.40 14.95
C PRO A 67 -4.85 -10.16 15.17
N GLY A 68 -5.16 -10.55 16.42
CA GLY A 68 -6.38 -11.24 16.83
C GLY A 68 -7.58 -10.32 17.10
N ARG A 69 -7.39 -9.00 17.13
CA ARG A 69 -8.46 -8.01 17.37
C ARG A 69 -9.59 -8.22 16.37
N LYS A 70 -10.82 -8.37 16.87
CA LYS A 70 -12.03 -8.36 16.02
C LYS A 70 -12.33 -6.93 15.60
N VAL A 71 -12.54 -6.73 14.30
CA VAL A 71 -12.83 -5.42 13.71
C VAL A 71 -14.29 -5.45 13.24
N ASP A 72 -15.09 -4.54 13.80
CA ASP A 72 -16.48 -4.29 13.39
C ASP A 72 -16.60 -2.94 12.69
N LYS A 73 -15.93 -1.91 13.22
CA LYS A 73 -15.99 -0.53 12.71
C LYS A 73 -14.63 -0.02 12.30
N VAL A 74 -14.57 0.47 11.07
CA VAL A 74 -13.38 1.07 10.48
C VAL A 74 -13.63 2.55 10.27
N LEU A 75 -12.67 3.38 10.62
CA LEU A 75 -12.54 4.73 10.07
C LEU A 75 -11.52 4.66 8.96
N ALA A 76 -11.97 4.84 7.72
CA ALA A 76 -11.11 4.84 6.55
C ALA A 76 -10.92 6.27 6.03
N GLY A 77 -9.72 6.59 5.57
CA GLY A 77 -9.40 7.90 5.01
C GLY A 77 -8.22 7.84 4.05
N ILE A 78 -8.15 8.83 3.15
CA ILE A 78 -7.00 8.99 2.25
C ILE A 78 -5.77 9.30 3.10
N ASP A 79 -5.86 10.37 3.88
CA ASP A 79 -4.86 10.79 4.85
C ASP A 79 -5.32 10.47 6.27
N ILE A 80 -4.56 9.63 6.99
CA ILE A 80 -4.75 9.44 8.43
C ILE A 80 -3.54 10.04 9.14
N THR A 81 -3.68 11.30 9.54
CA THR A 81 -2.68 12.02 10.34
C THR A 81 -3.02 11.92 11.83
N SER A 82 -2.22 12.54 12.69
CA SER A 82 -2.56 12.65 14.12
C SER A 82 -3.92 13.33 14.36
N ALA A 83 -4.40 14.18 13.45
CA ALA A 83 -5.71 14.83 13.57
C ALA A 83 -6.85 13.81 13.45
N GLU A 84 -6.81 12.93 12.45
CA GLU A 84 -7.82 11.87 12.25
C GLU A 84 -7.77 10.84 13.39
N VAL A 85 -6.58 10.56 13.91
CA VAL A 85 -6.40 9.71 15.09
C VAL A 85 -7.11 10.32 16.32
N VAL A 86 -6.91 11.61 16.58
CA VAL A 86 -7.59 12.31 17.69
C VAL A 86 -9.09 12.40 17.45
N LEU A 87 -9.53 12.64 16.21
CA LEU A 87 -10.94 12.64 15.84
C LEU A 87 -11.60 11.28 16.16
N ALA A 88 -10.93 10.18 15.79
CA ALA A 88 -11.40 8.84 16.09
C ALA A 88 -11.58 8.61 17.60
N ASP A 89 -10.60 9.03 18.40
CA ASP A 89 -10.68 8.95 19.86
C ASP A 89 -11.85 9.78 20.43
N VAL A 90 -12.02 11.03 19.97
CA VAL A 90 -13.15 11.89 20.39
C VAL A 90 -14.50 11.27 20.03
N LEU A 91 -14.63 10.67 18.84
CA LEU A 91 -15.85 9.98 18.43
C LEU A 91 -16.11 8.75 19.30
N ASN A 92 -15.07 7.99 19.63
CA ASN A 92 -15.16 6.83 20.50
C ASN A 92 -15.66 7.21 21.90
N GLN A 93 -15.12 8.29 22.47
CA GLN A 93 -15.54 8.81 23.78
C GLN A 93 -16.98 9.33 23.76
N LYS A 94 -17.36 10.13 22.76
CA LYS A 94 -18.69 10.76 22.69
C LYS A 94 -19.83 9.77 22.44
N HIS A 95 -19.61 8.80 21.57
CA HIS A 95 -20.69 7.97 21.05
C HIS A 95 -20.69 6.53 21.59
N LYS A 96 -19.76 6.16 22.46
CA LYS A 96 -19.54 4.76 22.90
C LYS A 96 -19.44 3.78 21.71
N LYS A 97 -19.09 4.29 20.53
CA LYS A 97 -18.88 3.52 19.31
C LYS A 97 -17.38 3.27 19.25
N THR A 98 -16.93 2.03 19.34
CA THR A 98 -15.52 1.68 19.27
C THR A 98 -15.12 1.59 17.80
N ILE A 99 -14.54 2.65 17.23
CA ILE A 99 -13.75 2.51 16.01
C ILE A 99 -12.61 1.56 16.36
N ASP A 100 -12.61 0.39 15.73
CA ASP A 100 -11.68 -0.69 16.06
C ASP A 100 -10.39 -0.59 15.26
N LEU A 101 -10.44 0.07 14.10
CA LEU A 101 -9.35 0.21 13.15
C LEU A 101 -9.40 1.55 12.41
N LEU A 102 -8.25 2.22 12.34
CA LEU A 102 -7.97 3.28 11.38
C LEU A 102 -7.35 2.67 10.14
N LEU A 103 -7.95 2.90 8.97
CA LEU A 103 -7.47 2.43 7.68
C LEU A 103 -7.02 3.62 6.83
N ALA A 104 -5.71 3.74 6.63
CA ALA A 104 -5.12 4.77 5.79
C ALA A 104 -4.91 4.25 4.36
N HIS A 105 -5.12 5.11 3.36
CA HIS A 105 -4.63 4.87 2.02
C HIS A 105 -3.19 5.37 1.88
N HIS A 106 -2.92 6.66 2.12
CA HIS A 106 -1.56 7.18 2.08
C HIS A 106 -0.73 6.57 3.22
N PRO A 107 0.51 6.14 2.94
CA PRO A 107 1.32 5.48 3.92
C PRO A 107 1.75 6.41 5.05
N VAL A 108 1.83 5.83 6.24
CA VAL A 108 2.41 6.43 7.45
C VAL A 108 3.37 5.42 8.07
N GLY A 109 4.27 5.85 8.95
CA GLY A 109 5.23 4.96 9.62
C GLY A 109 6.24 4.32 8.66
N ALA A 110 6.64 3.09 8.96
CA ALA A 110 7.60 2.33 8.15
C ALA A 110 7.21 2.21 6.65
N PRO A 111 5.94 1.93 6.29
CA PRO A 111 5.45 2.01 4.91
C PRO A 111 5.74 3.32 4.19
N TYR A 112 5.67 4.46 4.89
CA TYR A 112 5.97 5.75 4.28
C TYR A 112 7.47 5.90 4.01
N ALA A 113 8.32 5.42 4.93
CA ALA A 113 9.76 5.40 4.72
C ALA A 113 10.17 4.49 3.55
N ALA A 114 9.47 3.36 3.39
CA ALA A 114 9.70 2.36 2.35
C ALA A 114 8.93 2.62 1.03
N LEU A 115 8.21 3.74 0.91
CA LEU A 115 7.36 4.03 -0.26
C LEU A 115 8.13 3.95 -1.59
N HIS A 116 9.39 4.38 -1.59
CA HIS A 116 10.25 4.33 -2.78
C HIS A 116 10.50 2.90 -3.30
N GLU A 117 10.43 1.88 -2.45
CA GLU A 117 10.74 0.49 -2.81
C GLU A 117 9.64 -0.17 -3.64
N VAL A 118 8.38 0.28 -3.52
CA VAL A 118 7.27 -0.28 -4.32
C VAL A 118 7.25 0.27 -5.75
N MET A 119 8.01 1.34 -6.02
CA MET A 119 8.00 2.04 -7.29
C MET A 119 8.65 1.25 -8.44
N ASP A 120 9.42 0.20 -8.16
CA ASP A 120 9.95 -0.72 -9.18
C ASP A 120 8.82 -1.36 -10.00
N LEU A 121 7.63 -1.50 -9.43
CA LEU A 121 6.42 -1.94 -10.15
C LEU A 121 6.14 -1.08 -11.41
N GLN A 122 6.48 0.22 -11.37
CA GLN A 122 6.29 1.11 -12.51
C GLN A 122 7.20 0.73 -13.69
N ALA A 123 8.41 0.22 -13.44
CA ALA A 123 9.29 -0.27 -14.50
C ALA A 123 8.69 -1.51 -15.18
N ASP A 124 8.13 -2.43 -14.39
CA ASP A 124 7.43 -3.61 -14.92
C ASP A 124 6.20 -3.21 -15.75
N LEU A 125 5.43 -2.21 -15.29
CA LEU A 125 4.26 -1.70 -16.00
C LEU A 125 4.64 -1.06 -17.34
N MET A 126 5.67 -0.22 -17.37
CA MET A 126 6.19 0.34 -18.62
C MET A 126 6.67 -0.76 -19.57
N ALA A 127 7.34 -1.78 -19.05
CA ALA A 127 7.78 -2.92 -19.84
C ALA A 127 6.61 -3.71 -20.44
N LYS A 128 5.52 -3.89 -19.69
CA LYS A 128 4.27 -4.47 -20.19
C LYS A 128 3.67 -3.67 -21.35
N TYR A 129 3.85 -2.34 -21.36
CA TYR A 129 3.42 -1.47 -22.45
C TYR A 129 4.44 -1.32 -23.59
N GLY A 130 5.52 -2.11 -23.58
CA GLY A 130 6.48 -2.19 -24.69
C GLY A 130 7.72 -1.32 -24.55
N VAL A 131 7.92 -0.66 -23.41
CA VAL A 131 9.19 0.03 -23.12
C VAL A 131 10.25 -1.02 -22.77
N PRO A 132 11.46 -1.02 -23.38
CA PRO A 132 12.51 -1.95 -22.98
C PRO A 132 12.85 -1.80 -21.48
N ILE A 133 12.95 -2.92 -20.75
CA ILE A 133 13.07 -2.90 -19.28
C ILE A 133 14.27 -2.07 -18.80
N ASN A 134 15.41 -2.14 -19.48
CA ASN A 134 16.60 -1.36 -19.15
C ASN A 134 16.39 0.16 -19.29
N ILE A 135 15.48 0.60 -20.17
CA ILE A 135 15.10 2.01 -20.31
C ILE A 135 14.12 2.40 -19.20
N ALA A 136 13.15 1.55 -18.90
CA ALA A 136 12.17 1.78 -17.83
C ALA A 136 12.87 1.88 -16.46
N GLU A 137 13.77 0.95 -16.14
CA GLU A 137 14.59 0.96 -14.93
C GLU A 137 15.48 2.21 -14.86
N GLY A 138 16.12 2.58 -15.98
CA GLY A 138 16.94 3.80 -16.06
C GLY A 138 16.14 5.08 -15.76
N LEU A 139 14.92 5.20 -16.29
CA LEU A 139 14.04 6.33 -16.01
C LEU A 139 13.53 6.33 -14.56
N MET A 140 13.15 5.16 -14.05
CA MET A 140 12.64 5.03 -12.69
C MET A 140 13.73 5.25 -11.63
N HIS A 141 14.98 4.91 -11.90
CA HIS A 141 16.10 5.07 -10.97
C HIS A 141 16.19 6.50 -10.40
N ASP A 142 16.20 7.51 -11.27
CA ASP A 142 16.29 8.91 -10.86
C ASP A 142 15.08 9.34 -10.03
N ARG A 143 13.88 8.91 -10.46
CA ARG A 143 12.62 9.25 -9.78
C ARG A 143 12.51 8.58 -8.41
N ILE A 144 12.85 7.30 -8.30
CA ILE A 144 12.88 6.55 -7.04
C ILE A 144 13.86 7.20 -6.07
N SER A 145 15.05 7.55 -6.56
CA SER A 145 16.09 8.19 -5.76
C SER A 145 15.67 9.58 -5.27
N GLU A 146 14.96 10.35 -6.09
CA GLU A 146 14.36 11.63 -5.69
C GLU A 146 13.34 11.42 -4.56
N VAL A 147 12.38 10.51 -4.75
CA VAL A 147 11.35 10.21 -3.74
C VAL A 147 11.97 9.77 -2.42
N GLN A 148 12.94 8.84 -2.46
CA GLN A 148 13.67 8.37 -1.29
C GLN A 148 14.30 9.53 -0.49
N ARG A 149 14.96 10.49 -1.17
CA ARG A 149 15.57 11.65 -0.51
C ARG A 149 14.54 12.62 0.06
N VAL A 150 13.39 12.78 -0.60
CA VAL A 150 12.32 13.69 -0.14
C VAL A 150 11.60 13.16 1.10
N ILE A 151 11.41 11.84 1.19
CA ILE A 151 10.71 11.21 2.32
C ILE A 151 11.64 10.94 3.51
N SER A 152 12.91 10.61 3.27
CA SER A 152 13.88 10.23 4.31
C SER A 152 13.93 11.16 5.55
N PRO A 153 13.90 12.51 5.44
CA PRO A 153 14.00 13.38 6.62
C PRO A 153 12.67 13.60 7.35
N ARG A 154 11.57 12.95 6.93
CA ARG A 154 10.24 13.17 7.51
C ARG A 154 10.08 12.46 8.85
N ASN A 155 9.17 12.98 9.69
CA ASN A 155 8.73 12.25 10.88
C ASN A 155 7.68 11.21 10.49
N HIS A 156 8.16 10.02 10.12
CA HIS A 156 7.30 8.94 9.63
C HIS A 156 6.27 8.46 10.66
N ASN A 157 6.61 8.45 11.96
CA ASN A 157 5.79 7.79 12.98
C ASN A 157 4.74 8.68 13.65
N GLN A 158 4.62 9.96 13.29
CA GLN A 158 3.77 10.91 14.02
C GLN A 158 2.32 10.43 14.24
N ALA A 159 1.66 9.92 13.18
CA ALA A 159 0.30 9.38 13.29
C ALA A 159 0.25 8.05 14.05
N VAL A 160 1.24 7.18 13.84
CA VAL A 160 1.34 5.86 14.48
C VAL A 160 1.56 5.98 15.98
N ASP A 161 2.40 6.91 16.42
CA ASP A 161 2.68 7.18 17.83
C ASP A 161 1.48 7.81 18.53
N ALA A 162 0.78 8.74 17.87
CA ALA A 162 -0.49 9.26 18.38
C ALA A 162 -1.52 8.13 18.58
N ALA A 163 -1.65 7.23 17.60
CA ALA A 163 -2.57 6.10 17.69
C ALA A 163 -2.17 5.12 18.80
N ARG A 164 -0.85 4.93 19.02
CA ARG A 164 -0.31 4.11 20.11
C ARG A 164 -0.70 4.64 21.49
N LEU A 165 -0.57 5.95 21.69
CA LEU A 165 -0.95 6.62 22.94
C LEU A 165 -2.46 6.55 23.20
N LEU A 166 -3.27 6.51 22.14
CA LEU A 166 -4.73 6.44 22.22
C LEU A 166 -5.29 5.00 22.07
N HIS A 167 -4.42 3.99 22.04
CA HIS A 167 -4.77 2.57 21.93
C HIS A 167 -5.63 2.19 20.70
N LEU A 168 -5.46 2.91 19.60
CA LEU A 168 -6.15 2.67 18.32
C LEU A 168 -5.32 1.75 17.42
N ALA A 169 -5.96 0.79 16.74
CA ALA A 169 -5.29 0.01 15.71
C ALA A 169 -5.17 0.82 14.41
N VAL A 170 -4.09 0.61 13.66
CA VAL A 170 -3.80 1.31 12.40
C VAL A 170 -3.30 0.31 11.36
N MET A 171 -3.88 0.38 10.16
CA MET A 171 -3.46 -0.34 8.97
C MET A 171 -3.38 0.64 7.79
N CYS A 172 -2.45 0.41 6.89
CA CYS A 172 -2.28 1.13 5.64
C CYS A 172 -2.42 0.17 4.46
N THR A 173 -3.14 0.56 3.42
CA THR A 173 -3.26 -0.17 2.15
C THR A 173 -3.12 0.79 0.98
N HIS A 174 -1.89 1.13 0.61
CA HIS A 174 -1.59 2.08 -0.46
C HIS A 174 -1.59 1.38 -1.83
N THR A 175 -0.45 0.84 -2.31
CA THR A 175 -0.36 0.16 -3.61
C THR A 175 -1.41 -0.95 -3.79
N ILE A 176 -1.81 -1.63 -2.69
CA ILE A 176 -2.93 -2.59 -2.72
C ILE A 176 -4.20 -1.97 -3.32
N THR A 177 -4.61 -0.79 -2.82
CA THR A 177 -5.83 -0.13 -3.29
C THR A 177 -5.63 0.57 -4.63
N ASP A 178 -4.41 1.05 -4.92
CA ASP A 178 -4.06 1.57 -6.24
C ASP A 178 -4.20 0.51 -7.33
N ASN A 179 -3.75 -0.72 -7.06
CA ASN A 179 -3.88 -1.84 -8.00
C ASN A 179 -5.36 -2.17 -8.27
N LEU A 180 -6.23 -2.10 -7.26
CA LEU A 180 -7.67 -2.29 -7.45
C LEU A 180 -8.29 -1.20 -8.34
N ILE A 181 -7.88 0.06 -8.15
CA ILE A 181 -8.33 1.16 -9.00
C ILE A 181 -7.76 1.03 -10.41
N TYR A 182 -6.50 0.65 -10.55
CA TYR A 182 -5.86 0.37 -11.83
C TYR A 182 -6.64 -0.71 -12.61
N ASP A 183 -6.93 -1.86 -12.00
CA ASP A 183 -7.68 -2.96 -12.62
C ASP A 183 -9.11 -2.52 -13.01
N PHE A 184 -9.78 -1.77 -12.15
CA PHE A 184 -11.10 -1.21 -12.45
C PHE A 184 -11.07 -0.27 -13.66
N LEU A 185 -10.12 0.68 -13.68
CA LEU A 185 -9.99 1.68 -14.74
C LEU A 185 -9.56 1.05 -16.06
N GLU A 186 -8.63 0.09 -16.04
CA GLU A 186 -8.20 -0.65 -17.22
C GLU A 186 -9.40 -1.32 -17.92
N LYS A 187 -10.19 -2.07 -17.14
CA LYS A 187 -11.41 -2.73 -17.64
C LYS A 187 -12.44 -1.73 -18.14
N LEU A 188 -12.61 -0.62 -17.45
CA LEU A 188 -13.55 0.42 -17.82
C LEU A 188 -13.17 1.07 -19.16
N PHE A 189 -11.90 1.46 -19.33
CA PHE A 189 -11.42 2.09 -20.56
C PHE A 189 -11.44 1.13 -21.74
N ALA A 190 -11.05 -0.14 -21.54
CA ALA A 190 -11.17 -1.18 -22.56
C ALA A 190 -12.64 -1.36 -23.00
N LYS A 191 -13.58 -1.41 -22.05
CA LYS A 191 -15.02 -1.53 -22.34
C LYS A 191 -15.58 -0.31 -23.08
N LYS A 192 -15.14 0.90 -22.72
CA LYS A 192 -15.57 2.16 -23.33
C LYS A 192 -14.86 2.46 -24.64
N GLN A 193 -13.84 1.68 -25.00
CA GLN A 193 -12.97 1.89 -26.17
C GLN A 193 -12.43 3.32 -26.20
N ALA A 194 -11.98 3.82 -25.05
CA ALA A 194 -11.38 5.15 -24.98
C ALA A 194 -10.05 5.16 -25.75
N GLU A 195 -9.97 5.93 -26.83
CA GLU A 195 -8.78 5.98 -27.70
C GLU A 195 -7.93 7.22 -27.43
N THR A 196 -8.58 8.35 -27.12
CA THR A 196 -7.89 9.62 -26.87
C THR A 196 -7.89 9.99 -25.39
N VAL A 197 -6.98 10.87 -24.99
CA VAL A 197 -7.00 11.48 -23.64
C VAL A 197 -8.34 12.18 -23.37
N GLY A 198 -8.96 12.76 -24.41
CA GLY A 198 -10.30 13.36 -24.30
C GLY A 198 -11.37 12.34 -23.92
N ASP A 199 -11.31 11.14 -24.49
CA ASP A 199 -12.22 10.05 -24.17
C ASP A 199 -12.03 9.55 -22.74
N VAL A 200 -10.77 9.39 -22.31
CA VAL A 200 -10.42 9.04 -20.92
C VAL A 200 -11.03 10.03 -19.94
N VAL A 201 -10.84 11.34 -20.15
CA VAL A 201 -11.39 12.38 -19.29
C VAL A 201 -12.93 12.35 -19.29
N LYS A 202 -13.56 12.10 -20.44
CA LYS A 202 -15.02 12.00 -20.53
C LYS A 202 -15.54 10.80 -19.73
N VAL A 203 -14.90 9.64 -19.84
CA VAL A 203 -15.27 8.43 -19.08
C VAL A 203 -15.09 8.65 -17.59
N LEU A 204 -13.99 9.28 -17.15
CA LEU A 204 -13.75 9.58 -15.73
C LEU A 204 -14.85 10.47 -15.14
N LYS A 205 -15.36 11.44 -15.89
CA LYS A 205 -16.46 12.32 -15.46
C LYS A 205 -17.81 11.61 -15.31
N GLU A 206 -17.95 10.37 -15.77
CA GLU A 206 -19.14 9.54 -15.55
C GLU A 206 -19.11 8.81 -14.20
N ILE A 207 -17.95 8.74 -13.55
CA ILE A 207 -17.77 8.08 -12.25
C ILE A 207 -18.15 9.10 -11.16
N PRO A 208 -19.04 8.74 -10.23
CA PRO A 208 -19.36 9.61 -9.09
C PRO A 208 -18.16 9.73 -8.15
N GLU A 209 -17.95 10.95 -7.63
CA GLU A 209 -17.02 11.25 -6.53
C GLU A 209 -17.55 10.74 -5.18
#